data_AF-A0AAU5EM28-F1
#
_entry.id   AF-A0AAU5EM28-F1
#
_cell.length_a   1.000
_cell.length_b   1.000
_cell.length_c   1.000
_cell.angle_alpha   90.00
_cell.angle_beta   90.00
_cell.angle_gamma   90.00
#
_symmetry.space_group_name_H-M   'P 1'
#
loop_
_entity.id
_entity.type
_entity.pdbx_description
1 polymer ?
#
loop_
_entity_poly.entity_id
_entity_poly.type
_entity_poly.pdbx_seq_one_letter_code
_entity_poly.pdbx_strand_id
1 'polypeptide(L)'
;MTVSPPRNAVLGGSLAVVAALALSACGAAPDNASSTADGKNAATATSVADFGGMDALVKAAKKEGTLHAIALPRDWANYGALIDGFTKKYGIKITDENPDGSSQDEINAVTSRKGQDRAPDVLDLGSSFALSAAQQGLLAPYKVASFDQIPEGQKDPKGQWFNDYGGYISIGCDAKRVKTCPTTFADLLKPQYKGQVALNGNPTKSGSAFGGVYAAALANKGSFDDIQPGLDFFGKLKKNGNYTPVESTPATVEKGETPISIDWDYLNAGYADEFKSKGVDWKVSIPSDGQYAQYYSQAINKDAPHPAAARLWQEYLYSAEGQNLWLKGYARPALMTSMESAGTLDKTAAAKLPQVTGTPSFPTEDQQSKAKTVIAQGWAKAVSG
;
A
#
# COMPACT_ATOMS: atom_id res chain seq x y z
N MET A 1 41.36 32.85 -85.75
CA MET A 1 42.65 32.40 -85.17
C MET A 1 42.30 31.63 -83.91
N THR A 2 42.73 30.41 -83.60
CA THR A 2 43.48 29.33 -84.28
C THR A 2 43.68 28.23 -83.23
N VAL A 3 43.44 26.96 -83.57
CA VAL A 3 44.04 25.74 -82.97
C VAL A 3 43.60 25.27 -81.55
N SER A 4 43.37 23.95 -81.45
CA SER A 4 43.25 23.11 -80.24
C SER A 4 44.30 21.97 -80.29
N PRO A 5 44.49 21.08 -79.28
CA PRO A 5 44.05 21.12 -77.88
C PRO A 5 45.28 21.32 -76.93
N PRO A 6 46.00 20.34 -76.29
CA PRO A 6 45.84 18.88 -76.10
C PRO A 6 45.33 18.47 -74.68
N ARG A 7 45.86 17.39 -74.08
CA ARG A 7 45.57 16.82 -72.74
C ARG A 7 46.87 16.79 -71.89
N ASN A 8 46.74 16.71 -70.56
CA ASN A 8 47.69 15.96 -69.72
C ASN A 8 46.96 15.26 -68.57
N ALA A 9 47.38 14.04 -68.23
CA ALA A 9 46.83 13.24 -67.15
C ALA A 9 47.87 13.06 -66.04
N VAL A 10 47.42 13.08 -64.79
CA VAL A 10 48.22 12.63 -63.64
C VAL A 10 47.31 11.80 -62.73
N LEU A 11 47.66 10.54 -62.52
CA LEU A 11 47.12 9.71 -61.43
C LEU A 11 47.84 10.08 -60.13
N GLY A 12 47.14 10.04 -58.99
CA GLY A 12 47.81 9.98 -57.69
C GLY A 12 46.89 10.15 -56.49
N GLY A 13 46.97 9.20 -55.54
CA GLY A 13 46.61 9.44 -54.13
C GLY A 13 45.19 9.06 -53.71
N SER A 14 45.04 7.85 -53.17
CA SER A 14 43.84 7.42 -52.45
C SER A 14 43.70 8.14 -51.11
N LEU A 15 42.53 8.72 -50.82
CA LEU A 15 42.10 9.04 -49.44
C LEU A 15 40.59 8.81 -49.27
N ALA A 16 40.24 7.61 -48.81
CA ALA A 16 38.93 7.34 -48.24
C ALA A 16 38.90 7.84 -46.79
N VAL A 17 38.52 9.09 -46.58
CA VAL A 17 38.28 9.63 -45.23
C VAL A 17 36.91 9.14 -44.77
N VAL A 18 36.89 8.04 -44.01
CA VAL A 18 35.71 7.62 -43.26
C VAL A 18 35.53 8.61 -42.09
N ALA A 19 34.68 9.61 -42.29
CA ALA A 19 34.25 10.50 -41.24
C ALA A 19 33.37 9.73 -40.24
N ALA A 20 33.99 9.11 -39.25
CA ALA A 20 33.28 8.53 -38.11
C ALA A 20 32.64 9.67 -37.30
N LEU A 21 31.34 9.87 -37.51
CA LEU A 21 30.50 10.70 -36.65
C LEU A 21 30.40 10.03 -35.28
N ALA A 22 31.36 10.33 -34.41
CA ALA A 22 31.28 10.04 -32.99
C ALA A 22 30.15 10.90 -32.42
N LEU A 23 28.94 10.32 -32.39
CA LEU A 23 27.86 10.77 -31.51
C LEU A 23 28.36 10.61 -30.07
N SER A 24 29.01 11.66 -29.55
CA SER A 24 29.24 11.84 -28.14
C SER A 24 27.90 12.10 -27.45
N ALA A 25 27.13 11.01 -27.30
CA ALA A 25 26.03 10.94 -26.38
C ALA A 25 26.61 11.28 -25.00
N CYS A 26 26.39 12.50 -24.55
CA CYS A 26 26.61 12.89 -23.17
C CYS A 26 25.55 12.18 -22.34
N GLY A 27 25.78 10.89 -22.07
CA GLY A 27 25.09 10.20 -21.00
C GLY A 27 25.35 11.01 -19.74
N ALA A 28 24.29 11.56 -19.15
CA ALA A 28 24.37 12.15 -17.84
C ALA A 28 24.99 11.11 -16.90
N ALA A 29 26.03 11.51 -16.17
CA ALA A 29 26.48 10.68 -15.06
C ALA A 29 25.28 10.44 -14.13
N PRO A 30 25.09 9.23 -13.58
CA PRO A 30 24.04 9.03 -12.59
C PRO A 30 24.30 10.01 -11.45
N ASP A 31 23.31 10.87 -11.17
CA ASP A 31 23.49 11.94 -10.20
C ASP A 31 23.93 11.35 -8.86
N ASN A 32 25.00 11.91 -8.30
CA ASN A 32 25.57 11.47 -7.02
C ASN A 32 24.65 11.80 -5.81
N ALA A 33 23.34 11.89 -6.01
CA ALA A 33 22.33 12.16 -4.98
C ALA A 33 22.19 10.96 -4.02
N SER A 34 22.07 9.76 -4.59
CA SER A 34 21.79 8.50 -3.88
C SER A 34 23.04 7.78 -3.32
N SER A 35 24.21 8.41 -3.35
CA SER A 35 25.48 7.78 -2.96
C SER A 35 26.19 8.52 -1.83
N THR A 36 26.80 7.76 -0.92
CA THR A 36 27.72 8.30 0.11
C THR A 36 29.07 8.69 -0.48
N ALA A 37 29.87 9.45 0.28
CA ALA A 37 31.22 9.84 -0.12
C ALA A 37 32.15 8.63 -0.37
N ASP A 38 31.92 7.53 0.36
CA ASP A 38 32.70 6.28 0.24
C ASP A 38 32.11 5.31 -0.82
N GLY A 39 31.26 5.82 -1.72
CA GLY A 39 30.75 5.07 -2.89
C GLY A 39 29.60 4.10 -2.62
N LYS A 40 29.07 4.01 -1.39
CA LYS A 40 27.88 3.19 -1.10
C LYS A 40 26.65 3.79 -1.77
N ASN A 41 25.92 3.00 -2.54
CA ASN A 41 24.70 3.41 -3.28
C ASN A 41 23.44 2.98 -2.50
N ALA A 42 22.47 3.89 -2.36
CA ALA A 42 21.22 3.62 -1.66
C ALA A 42 20.41 2.54 -2.38
N ALA A 43 20.34 2.55 -3.71
CA ALA A 43 19.53 1.62 -4.50
C ALA A 43 19.81 0.14 -4.19
N THR A 44 21.06 -0.20 -3.85
CA THR A 44 21.50 -1.56 -3.53
C THR A 44 21.70 -1.83 -2.04
N ALA A 45 21.53 -0.82 -1.16
CA ALA A 45 21.66 -1.00 0.27
C ALA A 45 20.48 -1.81 0.84
N THR A 46 20.81 -2.84 1.62
CA THR A 46 19.84 -3.77 2.25
C THR A 46 19.49 -3.43 3.70
N SER A 47 20.16 -2.44 4.30
CA SER A 47 19.86 -1.89 5.62
C SER A 47 20.47 -0.49 5.76
N VAL A 48 20.07 0.27 6.79
CA VAL A 48 20.73 1.54 7.13
C VAL A 48 22.22 1.36 7.48
N ALA A 49 22.60 0.23 8.09
CA ALA A 49 24.00 -0.08 8.39
C ALA A 49 24.83 -0.29 7.11
N ASP A 50 24.29 -1.04 6.14
CA ASP A 50 24.92 -1.26 4.84
C ASP A 50 25.16 0.07 4.12
N PHE A 51 24.22 1.01 4.18
CA PHE A 51 24.36 2.34 3.57
C PHE A 51 25.35 3.26 4.30
N GLY A 52 25.74 2.97 5.55
CA GLY A 52 26.68 3.79 6.33
C GLY A 52 26.05 4.60 7.47
N GLY A 53 24.87 4.20 7.95
CA GLY A 53 24.22 4.78 9.12
C GLY A 53 23.15 5.81 8.81
N MET A 54 22.37 6.17 9.83
CA MET A 54 21.18 7.02 9.68
C MET A 54 21.53 8.42 9.18
N ASP A 55 22.63 9.02 9.65
CA ASP A 55 23.06 10.35 9.21
C ASP A 55 23.44 10.38 7.72
N ALA A 56 24.06 9.30 7.22
CA ALA A 56 24.36 9.14 5.80
C ALA A 56 23.06 9.01 4.98
N LEU A 57 22.11 8.20 5.47
CA LEU A 57 20.79 8.00 4.84
C LEU A 57 20.00 9.31 4.77
N VAL A 58 19.89 10.04 5.90
CA VAL A 58 19.23 11.35 5.97
C VAL A 58 19.88 12.37 5.03
N LYS A 59 21.22 12.38 4.93
CA LYS A 59 21.94 13.29 4.02
C LYS A 59 21.67 12.99 2.54
N ALA A 60 21.66 11.71 2.15
CA ALA A 60 21.35 11.31 0.78
C ALA A 60 19.87 11.55 0.42
N ALA A 61 18.94 11.14 1.28
CA ALA A 61 17.51 11.38 1.12
C ALA A 61 17.16 12.88 1.01
N LYS A 62 17.81 13.75 1.79
CA LYS A 62 17.67 15.21 1.67
C LYS A 62 18.24 15.78 0.37
N LYS A 63 19.20 15.10 -0.26
CA LYS A 63 19.79 15.49 -1.55
C LYS A 63 18.92 15.03 -2.73
N GLU A 64 18.22 13.91 -2.59
CA GLU A 64 17.14 13.49 -3.49
C GLU A 64 15.92 14.43 -3.35
N GLY A 65 15.57 14.83 -2.11
CA GLY A 65 14.68 15.96 -1.82
C GLY A 65 13.17 15.71 -2.00
N THR A 66 12.79 14.64 -2.69
CA THR A 66 11.39 14.22 -2.87
C THR A 66 11.22 12.72 -2.62
N LEU A 67 9.98 12.31 -2.40
CA LEU A 67 9.51 10.93 -2.33
C LEU A 67 8.21 10.84 -3.13
N HIS A 68 8.14 9.93 -4.09
CA HIS A 68 6.93 9.63 -4.84
C HIS A 68 6.18 8.46 -4.24
N ALA A 69 4.87 8.61 -4.13
CA ALA A 69 3.97 7.57 -3.66
C ALA A 69 2.68 7.56 -4.48
N ILE A 70 1.90 6.51 -4.29
CA ILE A 70 0.53 6.32 -4.77
C ILE A 70 -0.22 5.66 -3.61
N ALA A 71 -1.53 5.88 -3.49
CA ALA A 71 -2.39 5.23 -2.50
C ALA A 71 -2.02 5.53 -1.04
N LEU A 72 -1.54 6.75 -0.71
CA LEU A 72 -1.32 7.19 0.68
C LEU A 72 -2.32 8.29 1.09
N PRO A 73 -3.64 8.07 1.00
CA PRO A 73 -4.64 9.11 1.26
C PRO A 73 -4.63 9.48 2.75
N ARG A 74 -4.77 10.77 3.03
CA ARG A 74 -4.38 11.35 4.32
C ARG A 74 -5.25 10.91 5.51
N ASP A 75 -6.48 10.48 5.22
CA ASP A 75 -7.47 9.92 6.14
C ASP A 75 -7.22 8.42 6.44
N TRP A 76 -6.51 7.71 5.57
CA TRP A 76 -6.21 6.29 5.77
C TRP A 76 -5.18 6.10 6.87
N ALA A 77 -5.58 5.41 7.95
CA ALA A 77 -4.74 5.06 9.10
C ALA A 77 -3.91 6.23 9.70
N ASN A 78 -4.29 7.50 9.48
CA ASN A 78 -3.54 8.70 9.87
C ASN A 78 -2.23 8.96 9.05
N TYR A 79 -2.20 8.56 7.77
CA TYR A 79 -1.15 8.93 6.80
C TYR A 79 -0.89 10.44 6.74
N GLY A 80 -1.92 11.28 6.89
CA GLY A 80 -1.77 12.74 6.88
C GLY A 80 -0.74 13.25 7.91
N ALA A 81 -0.78 12.73 9.14
CA ALA A 81 0.20 13.11 10.17
C ALA A 81 1.59 12.50 9.94
N LEU A 82 1.67 11.32 9.32
CA LEU A 82 2.94 10.70 8.95
C LEU A 82 3.65 11.48 7.85
N ILE A 83 2.92 11.86 6.80
CA ILE A 83 3.40 12.68 5.68
C ILE A 83 3.88 14.05 6.19
N ASP A 84 3.08 14.72 7.01
CA ASP A 84 3.42 16.03 7.58
C ASP A 84 4.61 15.93 8.53
N GLY A 85 4.66 14.89 9.37
CA GLY A 85 5.75 14.63 10.29
C GLY A 85 7.08 14.36 9.57
N PHE A 86 7.07 13.50 8.55
CA PHE A 86 8.25 13.21 7.72
C PHE A 86 8.75 14.45 6.98
N THR A 87 7.85 15.17 6.30
CA THR A 87 8.18 16.40 5.58
C THR A 87 8.74 17.46 6.53
N LYS A 88 8.17 17.61 7.73
CA LYS A 88 8.67 18.53 8.75
C LYS A 88 10.02 18.12 9.34
N LYS A 89 10.24 16.82 9.56
CA LYS A 89 11.45 16.27 10.20
C LYS A 89 12.66 16.26 9.26
N TYR A 90 12.44 15.95 7.99
CA TYR A 90 13.51 15.78 7.01
C TYR A 90 13.53 16.83 5.90
N GLY A 91 12.50 17.66 5.74
CA GLY A 91 12.44 18.64 4.65
C GLY A 91 12.28 18.03 3.25
N ILE A 92 11.91 16.74 3.18
CA ILE A 92 11.69 15.98 1.95
C ILE A 92 10.22 16.09 1.59
N LYS A 93 9.91 16.50 0.35
CA LYS A 93 8.52 16.60 -0.12
C LYS A 93 7.99 15.21 -0.46
N ILE A 94 6.82 14.83 0.07
CA ILE A 94 6.07 13.68 -0.46
C ILE A 94 5.13 14.15 -1.56
N THR A 95 5.10 13.44 -2.68
CA THR A 95 4.17 13.65 -3.79
C THR A 95 3.39 12.36 -4.04
N ASP A 96 2.13 12.34 -3.59
CA ASP A 96 1.17 11.28 -3.92
C ASP A 96 0.39 11.67 -5.18
N GLU A 97 0.53 10.89 -6.26
CA GLU A 97 -0.10 11.19 -7.56
C GLU A 97 -1.55 10.67 -7.65
N ASN A 98 -1.91 9.66 -6.84
CA ASN A 98 -3.25 9.07 -6.84
C ASN A 98 -3.57 8.52 -5.45
N PRO A 99 -4.02 9.39 -4.51
CA PRO A 99 -4.27 9.00 -3.13
C PRO A 99 -5.39 7.95 -2.99
N ASP A 100 -6.42 8.02 -3.83
CA ASP A 100 -7.51 7.03 -3.84
C ASP A 100 -7.17 5.77 -4.66
N GLY A 101 -5.87 5.47 -4.83
CA GLY A 101 -5.37 4.32 -5.57
C GLY A 101 -5.54 3.00 -4.83
N SER A 102 -5.56 1.89 -5.58
CA SER A 102 -5.52 0.55 -5.01
C SER A 102 -4.11 -0.05 -5.05
N SER A 103 -3.86 -1.08 -4.23
CA SER A 103 -2.61 -1.85 -4.23
C SER A 103 -2.24 -2.42 -5.60
N GLN A 104 -3.22 -2.70 -6.47
CA GLN A 104 -2.93 -3.09 -7.85
C GLN A 104 -2.52 -1.90 -8.74
N ASP A 105 -3.02 -0.69 -8.48
CA ASP A 105 -2.65 0.51 -9.23
C ASP A 105 -1.22 0.99 -8.89
N GLU A 106 -0.78 0.83 -7.63
CA GLU A 106 0.63 1.00 -7.24
C GLU A 106 1.57 0.05 -8.01
N ILE A 107 1.23 -1.25 -8.04
CA ILE A 107 1.99 -2.28 -8.78
C ILE A 107 2.01 -1.97 -10.30
N ASN A 108 0.87 -1.54 -10.84
CA ASN A 108 0.78 -1.10 -12.25
C ASN A 108 1.66 0.13 -12.51
N ALA A 109 1.74 1.07 -11.56
CA ALA A 109 2.57 2.26 -11.68
C ALA A 109 4.07 1.93 -11.62
N VAL A 110 4.52 1.09 -10.67
CA VAL A 110 5.92 0.58 -10.66
C VAL A 110 6.28 -0.06 -12.00
N THR A 111 5.41 -0.94 -12.51
CA THR A 111 5.66 -1.69 -13.75
C THR A 111 5.69 -0.78 -14.98
N SER A 112 4.70 0.10 -15.13
CA SER A 112 4.55 0.96 -16.32
C SER A 112 5.44 2.20 -16.32
N ARG A 113 6.00 2.59 -15.16
CA ARG A 113 6.85 3.78 -15.00
C ARG A 113 8.31 3.45 -14.70
N LYS A 114 8.71 2.16 -14.72
CA LYS A 114 10.10 1.72 -14.50
C LYS A 114 11.10 2.62 -15.25
N GLY A 115 12.04 3.22 -14.50
CA GLY A 115 13.06 4.13 -15.05
C GLY A 115 12.58 5.56 -15.37
N GLN A 116 11.34 5.93 -15.03
CA GLN A 116 10.84 7.31 -15.06
C GLN A 116 10.97 7.94 -13.67
N ASP A 117 11.32 9.22 -13.64
CA ASP A 117 11.41 10.07 -12.44
C ASP A 117 10.12 10.06 -11.57
N ARG A 118 8.96 9.91 -12.23
CA ARG A 118 7.62 9.84 -11.60
C ARG A 118 7.15 8.43 -11.22
N ALA A 119 8.04 7.44 -11.17
CA ALA A 119 7.71 6.14 -10.61
C ALA A 119 7.55 6.27 -9.09
N PRO A 120 6.59 5.58 -8.45
CA PRO A 120 6.50 5.58 -6.99
C PRO A 120 7.78 4.95 -6.40
N ASP A 121 8.29 5.54 -5.33
CA ASP A 121 9.49 5.11 -4.62
C ASP A 121 9.19 4.00 -3.60
N VAL A 122 8.00 4.09 -3.00
CA VAL A 122 7.49 3.20 -1.95
C VAL A 122 6.08 2.72 -2.29
N LEU A 123 5.66 1.63 -1.65
CA LEU A 123 4.34 1.03 -1.82
C LEU A 123 3.75 0.62 -0.46
N ASP A 124 2.43 0.70 -0.31
CA ASP A 124 1.66 0.27 0.85
C ASP A 124 0.59 -0.76 0.47
N LEU A 125 1.01 -2.02 0.39
CA LEU A 125 0.22 -3.06 -0.25
C LEU A 125 -0.50 -3.92 0.77
N GLY A 126 -1.79 -4.23 0.55
CA GLY A 126 -2.40 -5.37 1.25
C GLY A 126 -1.57 -6.65 0.99
N SER A 127 -1.31 -7.49 2.00
CA SER A 127 -0.23 -8.50 1.93
C SER A 127 -0.26 -9.43 0.72
N SER A 128 -1.45 -9.82 0.21
CA SER A 128 -1.58 -10.65 -1.01
C SER A 128 -1.14 -9.94 -2.31
N PHE A 129 -1.07 -8.60 -2.29
CA PHE A 129 -0.49 -7.78 -3.34
C PHE A 129 1.02 -7.61 -3.16
N ALA A 130 1.52 -7.45 -1.93
CA ALA A 130 2.96 -7.43 -1.63
C ALA A 130 3.67 -8.73 -2.04
N LEU A 131 3.08 -9.88 -1.68
CA LEU A 131 3.56 -11.21 -2.12
C LEU A 131 3.65 -11.32 -3.63
N SER A 132 2.60 -10.86 -4.33
CA SER A 132 2.50 -10.86 -5.78
C SER A 132 3.54 -9.93 -6.45
N ALA A 133 3.83 -8.77 -5.85
CA ALA A 133 4.86 -7.85 -6.33
C ALA A 133 6.28 -8.37 -6.10
N ALA A 134 6.53 -9.04 -4.97
CA ALA A 134 7.78 -9.71 -4.67
C ALA A 134 8.04 -10.88 -5.64
N GLN A 135 7.03 -11.71 -5.91
CA GLN A 135 7.09 -12.79 -6.90
C GLN A 135 7.38 -12.28 -8.33
N GLN A 136 6.90 -11.08 -8.67
CA GLN A 136 7.21 -10.40 -9.94
C GLN A 136 8.60 -9.71 -9.95
N GLY A 137 9.34 -9.72 -8.84
CA GLY A 137 10.66 -9.11 -8.73
C GLY A 137 10.65 -7.58 -8.72
N LEU A 138 9.53 -6.95 -8.38
CA LEU A 138 9.33 -5.49 -8.43
C LEU A 138 9.87 -4.74 -7.20
N LEU A 139 10.25 -5.46 -6.13
CA LEU A 139 10.56 -4.87 -4.83
C LEU A 139 12.07 -4.92 -4.52
N ALA A 140 12.59 -3.87 -3.87
CA ALA A 140 13.95 -3.86 -3.33
C ALA A 140 14.00 -4.56 -1.96
N PRO A 141 15.01 -5.42 -1.69
CA PRO A 141 15.23 -5.93 -0.35
C PRO A 141 15.77 -4.81 0.56
N TYR A 142 15.09 -4.56 1.67
CA TYR A 142 15.53 -3.66 2.73
C TYR A 142 15.04 -4.12 4.10
N LYS A 143 15.93 -4.09 5.09
CA LYS A 143 15.62 -4.38 6.49
C LYS A 143 15.83 -3.10 7.30
N VAL A 144 14.71 -2.53 7.76
CA VAL A 144 14.70 -1.40 8.70
C VAL A 144 15.42 -1.75 10.00
N ALA A 145 15.88 -0.76 10.76
CA ALA A 145 16.62 -0.99 12.00
C ALA A 145 15.85 -1.83 13.05
N SER A 146 14.52 -1.82 13.00
CA SER A 146 13.61 -2.60 13.85
C SER A 146 13.10 -3.89 13.20
N PHE A 147 13.64 -4.32 12.06
CA PHE A 147 13.12 -5.46 11.27
C PHE A 147 13.02 -6.77 12.06
N ASP A 148 13.96 -7.03 12.97
CA ASP A 148 13.94 -8.23 13.81
C ASP A 148 12.84 -8.22 14.88
N GLN A 149 12.28 -7.03 15.20
CA GLN A 149 11.17 -6.87 16.14
C GLN A 149 9.79 -7.11 15.50
N ILE A 150 9.69 -7.03 14.17
CA ILE A 150 8.47 -7.38 13.42
C ILE A 150 8.22 -8.89 13.58
N PRO A 151 6.99 -9.35 13.90
CA PRO A 151 6.72 -10.77 14.11
C PRO A 151 7.10 -11.69 12.93
N GLU A 152 7.44 -12.94 13.23
CA GLU A 152 7.57 -13.96 12.19
C GLU A 152 6.23 -14.21 11.49
N GLY A 153 6.26 -14.50 10.19
CA GLY A 153 5.06 -14.58 9.35
C GLY A 153 4.45 -13.22 8.97
N GLN A 154 4.97 -12.11 9.48
CA GLN A 154 4.58 -10.74 9.13
C GLN A 154 5.66 -9.98 8.34
N LYS A 155 6.67 -10.69 7.82
CA LYS A 155 7.76 -10.14 7.00
C LYS A 155 8.36 -11.19 6.07
N ASP A 156 8.79 -10.77 4.88
CA ASP A 156 9.66 -11.60 4.03
C ASP A 156 11.06 -11.68 4.65
N PRO A 157 11.64 -12.88 4.91
CA PRO A 157 13.01 -13.02 5.41
C PRO A 157 14.10 -12.32 4.56
N LYS A 158 13.84 -12.04 3.27
CA LYS A 158 14.72 -11.28 2.37
C LYS A 158 14.52 -9.76 2.46
N GLY A 159 13.49 -9.29 3.16
CA GLY A 159 13.17 -7.88 3.35
C GLY A 159 12.54 -7.20 2.12
N GLN A 160 11.93 -7.92 1.18
CA GLN A 160 11.28 -7.29 0.02
C GLN A 160 9.95 -6.61 0.39
N TRP A 161 9.27 -7.12 1.42
CA TRP A 161 8.11 -6.51 2.06
C TRP A 161 8.07 -6.89 3.55
N PHE A 162 7.44 -6.04 4.35
CA PHE A 162 7.26 -6.27 5.78
C PHE A 162 6.01 -5.50 6.27
N ASN A 163 5.30 -6.05 7.25
CA ASN A 163 4.02 -5.50 7.72
C ASN A 163 4.23 -4.35 8.70
N ASP A 164 3.44 -3.29 8.53
CA ASP A 164 3.62 -2.02 9.24
C ASP A 164 2.49 -1.73 10.23
N TYR A 165 1.26 -1.67 9.73
CA TYR A 165 0.06 -1.44 10.53
C TYR A 165 -1.07 -2.34 10.04
N GLY A 166 -2.04 -2.63 10.90
CA GLY A 166 -3.10 -3.57 10.59
C GLY A 166 -4.36 -3.39 11.40
N GLY A 167 -5.36 -4.17 11.02
CA GLY A 167 -6.71 -4.09 11.56
C GLY A 167 -7.46 -5.39 11.45
N TYR A 168 -8.71 -5.32 11.87
CA TYR A 168 -9.71 -6.36 11.65
C TYR A 168 -10.73 -5.82 10.66
N ILE A 169 -11.27 -6.69 9.80
CA ILE A 169 -12.44 -6.31 9.02
C ILE A 169 -13.60 -6.08 9.99
N SER A 170 -14.37 -5.04 9.72
CA SER A 170 -15.46 -4.54 10.55
C SER A 170 -16.65 -4.16 9.70
N ILE A 171 -17.78 -3.97 10.38
CA ILE A 171 -19.00 -3.40 9.85
C ILE A 171 -19.16 -2.01 10.45
N GLY A 172 -19.04 -0.98 9.61
CA GLY A 172 -19.41 0.40 9.91
C GLY A 172 -20.88 0.64 9.59
N CYS A 173 -21.57 1.47 10.37
CA CYS A 173 -22.99 1.75 10.15
C CYS A 173 -23.46 3.09 10.74
N ASP A 174 -24.20 3.89 9.97
CA ASP A 174 -24.85 5.11 10.46
C ASP A 174 -26.17 4.80 11.16
N ALA A 175 -26.17 4.81 12.49
CA ALA A 175 -27.34 4.50 13.32
C ALA A 175 -28.49 5.53 13.21
N LYS A 176 -28.29 6.69 12.57
CA LYS A 176 -29.38 7.63 12.25
C LYS A 176 -30.11 7.27 10.96
N ARG A 177 -29.41 6.67 10.00
CA ARG A 177 -29.98 6.24 8.70
C ARG A 177 -30.46 4.78 8.77
N VAL A 178 -29.81 3.95 9.58
CA VAL A 178 -30.08 2.52 9.72
C VAL A 178 -30.64 2.22 11.11
N LYS A 179 -31.95 1.92 11.21
CA LYS A 179 -32.67 1.72 12.49
C LYS A 179 -32.03 0.66 13.42
N THR A 180 -31.35 -0.32 12.86
CA THR A 180 -30.66 -1.38 13.60
C THR A 180 -29.40 -1.70 12.83
N CYS A 181 -28.25 -1.32 13.34
CA CYS A 181 -26.99 -1.60 12.67
C CYS A 181 -26.69 -3.10 12.64
N PRO A 182 -26.27 -3.67 11.50
CA PRO A 182 -25.77 -5.04 11.44
C PRO A 182 -24.47 -5.17 12.25
N THR A 183 -24.32 -6.30 12.93
CA THR A 183 -23.14 -6.60 13.77
C THR A 183 -22.37 -7.83 13.28
N THR A 184 -22.97 -8.61 12.40
CA THR A 184 -22.47 -9.88 11.85
C THR A 184 -22.63 -9.91 10.33
N PHE A 185 -21.86 -10.76 9.63
CA PHE A 185 -22.11 -10.98 8.20
C PHE A 185 -23.48 -11.62 7.96
N ALA A 186 -23.93 -12.48 8.87
CA ALA A 186 -25.29 -13.03 8.83
C ALA A 186 -26.39 -11.93 8.86
N ASP A 187 -26.20 -10.84 9.61
CA ASP A 187 -27.12 -9.71 9.60
C ASP A 187 -27.24 -9.07 8.21
N LEU A 188 -26.14 -8.88 7.51
CA LEU A 188 -26.08 -8.13 6.23
C LEU A 188 -26.99 -8.73 5.14
N LEU A 189 -27.41 -9.99 5.24
CA LEU A 189 -28.35 -10.63 4.32
C LEU A 189 -29.83 -10.32 4.60
N LYS A 190 -30.16 -9.66 5.72
CA LYS A 190 -31.55 -9.32 6.10
C LYS A 190 -32.17 -8.33 5.11
N PRO A 191 -33.45 -8.50 4.67
CA PRO A 191 -34.06 -7.65 3.65
C PRO A 191 -34.14 -6.15 3.97
N GLN A 192 -34.01 -5.77 5.24
CA GLN A 192 -34.01 -4.37 5.69
C GLN A 192 -32.79 -3.56 5.23
N TYR A 193 -31.70 -4.22 4.82
CA TYR A 193 -30.46 -3.58 4.34
C TYR A 193 -30.38 -3.46 2.81
N LYS A 194 -31.53 -3.51 2.12
CA LYS A 194 -31.61 -3.38 0.67
C LYS A 194 -30.94 -2.08 0.20
N GLY A 195 -30.00 -2.20 -0.74
CA GLY A 195 -29.22 -1.11 -1.35
C GLY A 195 -28.22 -0.41 -0.42
N GLN A 196 -27.96 -0.90 0.79
CA GLN A 196 -27.22 -0.16 1.83
C GLN A 196 -25.81 -0.69 2.12
N VAL A 197 -25.51 -1.95 1.76
CA VAL A 197 -24.25 -2.61 2.15
C VAL A 197 -23.18 -2.39 1.08
N ALA A 198 -22.17 -1.61 1.42
CA ALA A 198 -21.03 -1.28 0.58
C ALA A 198 -19.75 -2.03 1.01
N LEU A 199 -18.79 -2.10 0.10
CA LEU A 199 -17.43 -2.61 0.32
C LEU A 199 -16.43 -1.51 -0.04
N ASN A 200 -15.32 -1.39 0.70
CA ASN A 200 -14.24 -0.48 0.32
C ASN A 200 -13.38 -1.07 -0.83
N GLY A 201 -13.90 -0.90 -2.04
CA GLY A 201 -13.23 -1.17 -3.30
C GLY A 201 -13.51 -2.54 -3.92
N ASN A 202 -12.68 -2.89 -4.90
CA ASN A 202 -12.81 -4.15 -5.65
C ASN A 202 -11.78 -5.18 -5.13
N PRO A 203 -12.17 -6.38 -4.68
CA PRO A 203 -11.26 -7.37 -4.09
C PRO A 203 -10.24 -7.95 -5.07
N THR A 204 -10.39 -7.72 -6.38
CA THR A 204 -9.34 -8.05 -7.37
C THR A 204 -8.19 -7.03 -7.38
N LYS A 205 -8.32 -5.90 -6.68
CA LYS A 205 -7.40 -4.76 -6.68
C LYS A 205 -7.04 -4.19 -5.30
N SER A 206 -8.01 -4.13 -4.38
CA SER A 206 -7.92 -3.51 -3.05
C SER A 206 -7.67 -4.55 -1.96
N GLY A 207 -6.74 -4.24 -1.05
CA GLY A 207 -6.47 -5.05 0.15
C GLY A 207 -7.64 -5.10 1.13
N SER A 208 -8.37 -3.99 1.33
CA SER A 208 -9.55 -3.95 2.19
C SER A 208 -10.67 -4.84 1.65
N ALA A 209 -11.04 -4.64 0.38
CA ALA A 209 -12.07 -5.46 -0.26
C ALA A 209 -11.71 -6.96 -0.25
N PHE A 210 -10.44 -7.31 -0.51
CA PHE A 210 -9.93 -8.68 -0.41
C PHE A 210 -10.11 -9.26 1.00
N GLY A 211 -9.78 -8.48 2.04
CA GLY A 211 -10.05 -8.83 3.44
C GLY A 211 -11.55 -9.00 3.73
N GLY A 212 -12.41 -8.13 3.18
CA GLY A 212 -13.86 -8.23 3.30
C GLY A 212 -14.44 -9.54 2.76
N VAL A 213 -13.89 -10.05 1.65
CA VAL A 213 -14.25 -11.39 1.12
C VAL A 213 -13.74 -12.51 2.03
N TYR A 214 -12.55 -12.40 2.61
CA TYR A 214 -12.05 -13.38 3.58
C TYR A 214 -12.89 -13.42 4.87
N ALA A 215 -13.24 -12.26 5.42
CA ALA A 215 -14.12 -12.12 6.58
C ALA A 215 -15.51 -12.74 6.32
N ALA A 216 -16.07 -12.47 5.13
CA ALA A 216 -17.30 -13.12 4.68
C ALA A 216 -17.14 -14.65 4.55
N ALA A 217 -16.00 -15.15 4.08
CA ALA A 217 -15.74 -16.58 3.99
C ALA A 217 -15.74 -17.24 5.37
N LEU A 218 -15.00 -16.68 6.34
CA LEU A 218 -14.97 -17.16 7.73
C LEU A 218 -16.38 -17.22 8.33
N ALA A 219 -17.19 -16.18 8.14
CA ALA A 219 -18.59 -16.15 8.59
C ALA A 219 -19.52 -17.17 7.88
N ASN A 220 -19.15 -17.64 6.70
CA ASN A 220 -19.98 -18.52 5.87
C ASN A 220 -19.42 -19.96 5.76
N LYS A 221 -18.65 -20.40 6.78
CA LYS A 221 -18.05 -21.75 6.91
C LYS A 221 -16.86 -22.03 5.98
N GLY A 222 -16.24 -20.98 5.43
CA GLY A 222 -14.94 -21.05 4.78
C GLY A 222 -13.78 -21.05 5.79
N SER A 223 -12.57 -20.86 5.28
CA SER A 223 -11.32 -20.84 6.05
C SER A 223 -10.25 -20.04 5.31
N PHE A 224 -9.02 -19.96 5.84
CA PHE A 224 -7.92 -19.38 5.06
C PHE A 224 -7.57 -20.19 3.80
N ASP A 225 -7.81 -21.50 3.80
CA ASP A 225 -7.65 -22.39 2.63
C ASP A 225 -8.86 -22.39 1.68
N ASP A 226 -10.04 -21.94 2.13
CA ASP A 226 -11.27 -21.89 1.33
C ASP A 226 -12.00 -20.55 1.47
N ILE A 227 -11.77 -19.68 0.50
CA ILE A 227 -12.41 -18.36 0.39
C ILE A 227 -13.73 -18.40 -0.42
N GLN A 228 -14.08 -19.52 -1.06
CA GLN A 228 -15.25 -19.58 -1.94
C GLN A 228 -16.57 -19.20 -1.23
N PRO A 229 -16.81 -19.57 0.06
CA PRO A 229 -18.01 -19.12 0.77
C PRO A 229 -18.13 -17.60 0.92
N GLY A 230 -17.03 -16.86 0.84
CA GLY A 230 -17.03 -15.39 0.83
C GLY A 230 -17.51 -14.81 -0.49
N LEU A 231 -17.06 -15.38 -1.62
CA LEU A 231 -17.59 -15.03 -2.95
C LEU A 231 -19.09 -15.36 -3.05
N ASP A 232 -19.49 -16.53 -2.57
CA ASP A 232 -20.89 -16.97 -2.54
C ASP A 232 -21.74 -16.06 -1.65
N PHE A 233 -21.19 -15.55 -0.55
CA PHE A 233 -21.85 -14.58 0.31
C PHE A 233 -22.13 -13.27 -0.44
N PHE A 234 -21.14 -12.68 -1.11
CA PHE A 234 -21.35 -11.45 -1.89
C PHE A 234 -22.32 -11.66 -3.06
N GLY A 235 -22.31 -12.84 -3.69
CA GLY A 235 -23.32 -13.22 -4.68
C GLY A 235 -24.74 -13.29 -4.10
N LYS A 236 -24.93 -13.84 -2.90
CA LYS A 236 -26.22 -13.83 -2.17
C LYS A 236 -26.62 -12.40 -1.79
N LEU A 237 -25.68 -11.60 -1.28
CA LEU A 237 -25.90 -10.21 -0.88
C LEU A 237 -26.36 -9.34 -2.08
N LYS A 238 -25.75 -9.55 -3.26
CA LYS A 238 -26.15 -8.95 -4.53
C LYS A 238 -27.53 -9.43 -4.98
N LYS A 239 -27.77 -10.75 -4.97
CA LYS A 239 -29.06 -11.36 -5.38
C LYS A 239 -30.24 -10.92 -4.51
N ASN A 240 -30.02 -10.74 -3.21
CA ASN A 240 -31.01 -10.21 -2.28
C ASN A 240 -31.24 -8.68 -2.45
N GLY A 241 -30.38 -8.01 -3.21
CA GLY A 241 -30.44 -6.57 -3.46
C GLY A 241 -29.85 -5.70 -2.36
N ASN A 242 -29.09 -6.27 -1.42
CA ASN A 242 -28.48 -5.56 -0.30
C ASN A 242 -27.15 -4.89 -0.66
N TYR A 243 -26.38 -5.51 -1.55
CA TYR A 243 -25.10 -4.98 -2.02
C TYR A 243 -25.29 -3.76 -2.93
N THR A 244 -24.68 -2.62 -2.58
CA THR A 244 -24.51 -1.48 -3.47
C THR A 244 -23.14 -1.55 -4.18
N PRO A 245 -23.04 -1.25 -5.48
CA PRO A 245 -21.76 -1.16 -6.18
C PRO A 245 -21.03 0.18 -5.91
N VAL A 246 -21.58 1.06 -5.06
CA VAL A 246 -20.91 2.29 -4.61
C VAL A 246 -19.86 1.92 -3.58
N GLU A 247 -18.63 2.40 -3.81
CA GLU A 247 -17.49 2.20 -2.93
C GLU A 247 -17.66 2.96 -1.62
N SER A 248 -17.36 2.31 -0.49
CA SER A 248 -17.38 2.98 0.80
C SER A 248 -16.12 3.82 0.98
N THR A 249 -16.30 5.14 0.97
CA THR A 249 -15.26 6.15 1.17
C THR A 249 -15.79 7.20 2.15
N PRO A 250 -14.93 8.06 2.73
CA PRO A 250 -15.38 9.12 3.62
C PRO A 250 -16.51 9.97 3.02
N ALA A 251 -16.37 10.32 1.73
CA ALA A 251 -17.35 11.12 1.00
C ALA A 251 -18.69 10.41 0.77
N THR A 252 -18.72 9.10 0.54
CA THR A 252 -19.98 8.35 0.33
C THR A 252 -20.68 8.05 1.66
N VAL A 253 -19.92 7.88 2.76
CA VAL A 253 -20.44 7.76 4.13
C VAL A 253 -21.07 9.07 4.61
N GLU A 254 -20.38 10.20 4.45
CA GLU A 254 -20.90 11.52 4.84
C GLU A 254 -22.23 11.84 4.13
N LYS A 255 -22.30 11.62 2.82
CA LYS A 255 -23.53 11.79 2.02
C LYS A 255 -24.63 10.78 2.37
N GLY A 256 -24.27 9.62 2.91
CA GLY A 256 -25.21 8.54 3.23
C GLY A 256 -25.53 7.62 2.06
N GLU A 257 -24.67 7.61 1.03
CA GLU A 257 -24.73 6.70 -0.11
C GLU A 257 -24.26 5.29 0.28
N THR A 258 -23.39 5.18 1.29
CA THR A 258 -22.86 3.92 1.84
C THR A 258 -23.10 3.83 3.37
N PRO A 259 -24.37 3.80 3.84
CA PRO A 259 -24.70 3.89 5.25
C PRO A 259 -24.36 2.61 6.05
N ILE A 260 -23.96 1.53 5.38
CA ILE A 260 -23.37 0.33 5.96
C ILE A 260 -22.10 -0.01 5.15
N SER A 261 -20.95 -0.09 5.82
CA SER A 261 -19.64 -0.33 5.20
C SER A 261 -19.01 -1.62 5.71
N ILE A 262 -18.43 -2.41 4.81
CA ILE A 262 -17.48 -3.47 5.15
C ILE A 262 -16.07 -2.93 4.86
N ASP A 263 -15.30 -2.68 5.91
CA ASP A 263 -13.97 -2.08 5.83
C ASP A 263 -13.17 -2.32 7.11
N TRP A 264 -11.91 -1.89 7.17
CA TRP A 264 -11.06 -2.00 8.36
C TRP A 264 -11.62 -1.26 9.57
N ASP A 265 -11.44 -1.86 10.75
CA ASP A 265 -11.89 -1.33 12.02
C ASP A 265 -11.25 0.02 12.39
N TYR A 266 -10.01 0.25 11.96
CA TYR A 266 -9.33 1.53 12.14
C TYR A 266 -9.94 2.66 11.29
N LEU A 267 -10.35 2.38 10.04
CA LEU A 267 -11.03 3.35 9.18
C LEU A 267 -12.42 3.65 9.72
N ASN A 268 -13.18 2.62 10.07
CA ASN A 268 -14.50 2.79 10.68
C ASN A 268 -14.44 3.50 12.05
N ALA A 269 -13.38 3.31 12.84
CA ALA A 269 -13.17 4.07 14.07
C ALA A 269 -12.82 5.55 13.79
N GLY A 270 -11.97 5.83 12.78
CA GLY A 270 -11.69 7.18 12.30
C GLY A 270 -12.95 7.92 11.84
N TYR A 271 -13.80 7.26 11.05
CA TYR A 271 -15.10 7.79 10.60
C TYR A 271 -16.04 8.14 11.77
N ALA A 272 -16.00 7.38 12.86
CA ALA A 272 -16.80 7.64 14.05
C ALA A 272 -16.38 8.92 14.80
N ASP A 273 -15.10 9.30 14.75
CA ASP A 273 -14.64 10.60 15.25
C ASP A 273 -14.91 11.73 14.24
N GLU A 274 -14.59 11.52 12.96
CA GLU A 274 -14.69 12.55 11.90
C GLU A 274 -16.14 13.03 11.72
N PHE A 275 -17.07 12.10 11.48
CA PHE A 275 -18.43 12.44 11.10
C PHE A 275 -19.36 12.79 12.28
N LYS A 276 -18.89 12.64 13.52
CA LYS A 276 -19.63 13.01 14.74
C LYS A 276 -20.05 14.47 14.73
N SER A 277 -19.16 15.36 14.28
CA SER A 277 -19.43 16.80 14.14
C SER A 277 -20.37 17.12 12.96
N LYS A 278 -20.29 16.32 11.89
CA LYS A 278 -21.13 16.38 10.68
C LYS A 278 -22.51 15.74 10.87
N GLY A 279 -22.79 15.19 12.06
CA GLY A 279 -24.11 14.70 12.45
C GLY A 279 -24.42 13.26 12.05
N VAL A 280 -23.45 12.47 11.60
CA VAL A 280 -23.58 11.01 11.41
C VAL A 280 -23.40 10.31 12.76
N ASP A 281 -24.15 9.24 13.05
CA ASP A 281 -23.93 8.42 14.25
C ASP A 281 -23.29 7.08 13.88
N TRP A 282 -22.02 7.12 13.46
CA TRP A 282 -21.31 5.95 12.96
C TRP A 282 -20.95 4.98 14.10
N LYS A 283 -21.39 3.73 13.97
CA LYS A 283 -21.07 2.61 14.86
C LYS A 283 -20.11 1.67 14.17
N VAL A 284 -19.22 1.07 14.95
CA VAL A 284 -18.24 0.08 14.48
C VAL A 284 -18.52 -1.24 15.19
N SER A 285 -18.62 -2.32 14.43
CA SER A 285 -18.76 -3.69 14.94
C SER A 285 -17.72 -4.58 14.28
N ILE A 286 -16.88 -5.25 15.07
CA ILE A 286 -16.03 -6.33 14.53
C ILE A 286 -16.87 -7.61 14.55
N PRO A 287 -17.18 -8.20 13.39
CA PRO A 287 -18.17 -9.26 13.28
C PRO A 287 -17.68 -10.56 13.92
N SER A 288 -18.36 -10.99 14.98
CA SER A 288 -17.98 -12.18 15.74
C SER A 288 -18.04 -13.48 14.93
N ASP A 289 -18.81 -13.52 13.85
CA ASP A 289 -18.88 -14.62 12.89
C ASP A 289 -17.74 -14.60 11.86
N GLY A 290 -17.20 -13.42 11.53
CA GLY A 290 -16.24 -13.23 10.44
C GLY A 290 -14.95 -12.51 10.83
N GLN A 291 -14.33 -12.89 11.96
CA GLN A 291 -13.12 -12.23 12.46
C GLN A 291 -11.89 -12.50 11.56
N TYR A 292 -11.64 -11.60 10.61
CA TYR A 292 -10.43 -11.56 9.79
C TYR A 292 -9.52 -10.40 10.24
N ALA A 293 -8.25 -10.70 10.51
CA ALA A 293 -7.21 -9.70 10.77
C ALA A 293 -6.14 -9.76 9.68
N GLN A 294 -5.63 -8.59 9.26
CA GLN A 294 -4.45 -8.51 8.40
C GLN A 294 -3.78 -7.14 8.54
N TYR A 295 -2.53 -7.07 8.07
CA TYR A 295 -1.73 -5.86 8.00
C TYR A 295 -1.56 -5.38 6.56
N TYR A 296 -1.19 -4.13 6.41
CA TYR A 296 -0.59 -3.61 5.19
C TYR A 296 0.92 -3.80 5.24
N SER A 297 1.48 -4.13 4.10
CA SER A 297 2.87 -4.51 3.90
C SER A 297 3.57 -3.40 3.12
N GLN A 298 4.48 -2.72 3.80
CA GLN A 298 5.33 -1.70 3.20
C GLN A 298 6.40 -2.35 2.31
N ALA A 299 6.72 -1.68 1.21
CA ALA A 299 7.79 -2.08 0.31
C ALA A 299 8.46 -0.87 -0.38
N ILE A 300 9.62 -1.13 -0.99
CA ILE A 300 10.36 -0.15 -1.80
C ILE A 300 10.36 -0.63 -3.25
N ASN A 301 10.11 0.27 -4.20
CA ASN A 301 10.24 -0.03 -5.63
C ASN A 301 11.71 -0.37 -5.96
N LYS A 302 11.94 -1.51 -6.62
CA LYS A 302 13.27 -1.95 -7.05
C LYS A 302 14.01 -0.93 -7.91
N ASP A 303 13.27 -0.18 -8.72
CA ASP A 303 13.76 0.86 -9.62
C ASP A 303 13.31 2.27 -9.15
N ALA A 304 13.19 2.47 -7.83
CA ALA A 304 12.84 3.76 -7.22
C ALA A 304 13.80 4.89 -7.69
N PRO A 305 13.29 6.01 -8.21
CA PRO A 305 14.11 7.18 -8.56
C PRO A 305 14.76 7.88 -7.36
N HIS A 306 14.17 7.79 -6.16
CA HIS A 306 14.67 8.36 -4.90
C HIS A 306 14.93 7.26 -3.85
N PRO A 307 15.91 6.38 -4.08
CA PRO A 307 16.11 5.17 -3.28
C PRO A 307 16.60 5.42 -1.85
N ALA A 308 17.17 6.58 -1.54
CA ALA A 308 17.53 6.96 -0.17
C ALA A 308 16.33 7.52 0.60
N ALA A 309 15.50 8.36 -0.06
CA ALA A 309 14.23 8.84 0.49
C ALA A 309 13.27 7.67 0.77
N ALA A 310 13.18 6.70 -0.14
CA ALA A 310 12.39 5.48 0.04
C ALA A 310 12.80 4.71 1.31
N ARG A 311 14.10 4.54 1.54
CA ARG A 311 14.65 3.84 2.71
C ARG A 311 14.46 4.64 4.00
N LEU A 312 14.65 5.96 3.95
CA LEU A 312 14.40 6.83 5.10
C LEU A 312 12.92 6.87 5.50
N TRP A 313 12.01 6.79 4.53
CA TRP A 313 10.58 6.64 4.79
C TRP A 313 10.28 5.36 5.56
N GLN A 314 10.84 4.22 5.13
CA GLN A 314 10.71 2.96 5.86
C GLN A 314 11.28 3.06 7.29
N GLU A 315 12.48 3.61 7.48
CA GLU A 315 13.05 3.82 8.82
C GLU A 315 12.21 4.78 9.70
N TYR A 316 11.46 5.70 9.09
CA TYR A 316 10.55 6.60 9.81
C TYR A 316 9.25 5.90 10.23
N LEU A 317 8.59 5.17 9.33
CA LEU A 317 7.37 4.41 9.64
C LEU A 317 7.60 3.40 10.77
N TYR A 318 8.71 2.68 10.70
CA TYR A 318 9.11 1.64 11.67
C TYR A 318 9.88 2.18 12.89
N SER A 319 9.86 3.50 13.10
CA SER A 319 10.28 4.13 14.35
C SER A 319 9.12 4.17 15.36
N ALA A 320 9.43 4.26 16.65
CA ALA A 320 8.39 4.44 17.68
C ALA A 320 7.54 5.73 17.49
N GLU A 321 8.02 6.71 16.72
CA GLU A 321 7.22 7.89 16.32
C GLU A 321 6.16 7.50 15.28
N GLY A 322 6.57 6.85 14.19
CA GLY A 322 5.69 6.40 13.10
C GLY A 322 4.64 5.39 13.59
N GLN A 323 5.08 4.36 14.30
CA GLN A 323 4.19 3.34 14.87
C GLN A 323 3.15 3.89 15.85
N ASN A 324 3.48 4.94 16.62
CA ASN A 324 2.51 5.61 17.49
C ASN A 324 1.55 6.54 16.71
N LEU A 325 1.90 6.97 15.49
CA LEU A 325 0.98 7.68 14.61
C LEU A 325 -0.06 6.72 14.02
N TRP A 326 0.29 5.45 13.75
CA TRP A 326 -0.68 4.40 13.41
C TRP A 326 -1.74 4.19 14.50
N LEU A 327 -1.32 4.09 15.77
CA LEU A 327 -2.25 3.98 16.92
C LEU A 327 -3.21 5.18 17.01
N LYS A 328 -2.75 6.38 16.68
CA LYS A 328 -3.59 7.59 16.65
C LYS A 328 -4.59 7.58 15.49
N GLY A 329 -4.29 6.84 14.43
CA GLY A 329 -5.22 6.48 13.35
C GLY A 329 -6.03 5.21 13.62
N TYR A 330 -6.12 4.74 14.88
CA TYR A 330 -6.81 3.53 15.32
C TYR A 330 -6.25 2.20 14.77
N ALA A 331 -5.16 2.22 14.01
CA ALA A 331 -4.51 1.02 13.48
C ALA A 331 -3.57 0.38 14.50
N ARG A 332 -3.39 -0.95 14.40
CA ARG A 332 -2.48 -1.72 15.27
C ARG A 332 -1.10 -1.78 14.61
N PRO A 333 -0.04 -1.19 15.19
CA PRO A 333 1.31 -1.23 14.62
C PRO A 333 1.93 -2.62 14.78
N ALA A 334 2.73 -3.06 13.81
CA ALA A 334 3.42 -4.34 13.84
C ALA A 334 4.46 -4.40 14.97
N LEU A 335 4.99 -3.25 15.40
CA LEU A 335 5.90 -3.12 16.54
C LEU A 335 5.19 -2.91 17.89
N MET A 336 3.86 -3.08 17.99
CA MET A 336 3.10 -2.82 19.22
C MET A 336 3.70 -3.51 20.46
N THR A 337 4.02 -4.81 20.35
CA THR A 337 4.57 -5.61 21.46
C THR A 337 5.99 -5.20 21.85
N SER A 338 6.85 -4.83 20.88
CA SER A 338 8.21 -4.39 21.18
C SER A 338 8.21 -2.99 21.80
N MET A 339 7.32 -2.10 21.34
CA MET A 339 7.12 -0.78 21.92
C MET A 339 6.50 -0.81 23.31
N GLU A 340 5.60 -1.76 23.60
CA GLU A 340 5.08 -1.97 24.95
C GLU A 340 6.22 -2.41 25.89
N SER A 341 7.01 -3.39 25.46
CA SER A 341 8.16 -3.91 26.20
C SER A 341 9.25 -2.85 26.43
N ALA A 342 9.45 -1.96 25.46
CA ALA A 342 10.40 -0.84 25.54
C ALA A 342 9.84 0.40 26.27
N GLY A 343 8.56 0.40 26.66
CA GLY A 343 7.90 1.54 27.30
C GLY A 343 7.67 2.75 26.38
N THR A 344 7.76 2.58 25.06
CA THR A 344 7.60 3.64 24.04
C THR A 344 6.20 3.68 23.41
N LEU A 345 5.31 2.75 23.75
CA LEU A 345 3.92 2.71 23.30
C LEU A 345 3.09 3.88 23.87
N ASP A 346 2.38 4.60 23.00
CA ASP A 346 1.33 5.56 23.39
C ASP A 346 0.12 4.79 23.94
N LYS A 347 0.14 4.55 25.25
CA LYS A 347 -0.93 3.84 25.97
C LYS A 347 -2.29 4.52 25.87
N THR A 348 -2.33 5.84 25.63
CA THR A 348 -3.59 6.58 25.48
C THR A 348 -4.21 6.33 24.11
N ALA A 349 -3.39 6.28 23.05
CA ALA A 349 -3.85 5.88 21.73
C ALA A 349 -4.22 4.39 21.69
N ALA A 350 -3.38 3.50 22.26
CA ALA A 350 -3.64 2.07 22.32
C ALA A 350 -4.96 1.72 23.06
N ALA A 351 -5.29 2.43 24.14
CA ALA A 351 -6.55 2.24 24.88
C ALA A 351 -7.81 2.61 24.07
N LYS A 352 -7.68 3.31 22.94
CA LYS A 352 -8.79 3.64 22.04
C LYS A 352 -9.04 2.63 20.92
N LEU A 353 -8.14 1.64 20.75
CA LEU A 353 -8.29 0.63 19.70
C LEU A 353 -9.62 -0.11 19.82
N PRO A 354 -10.30 -0.42 18.69
CA PRO A 354 -11.48 -1.28 18.70
C PRO A 354 -11.20 -2.60 19.44
N GLN A 355 -12.10 -2.95 20.35
CA GLN A 355 -11.95 -4.11 21.21
C GLN A 355 -12.17 -5.40 20.41
N VAL A 356 -11.25 -6.36 20.59
CA VAL A 356 -11.24 -7.66 19.89
C VAL A 356 -11.08 -8.79 20.91
N THR A 357 -11.58 -9.98 20.56
CA THR A 357 -11.54 -11.16 21.45
C THR A 357 -10.75 -12.29 20.80
N GLY A 358 -9.98 -13.02 21.62
CA GLY A 358 -9.11 -14.09 21.14
C GLY A 358 -7.79 -13.61 20.53
N THR A 359 -6.98 -14.57 20.09
CA THR A 359 -5.69 -14.30 19.43
C THR A 359 -5.91 -14.18 17.91
N PRO A 360 -5.42 -13.14 17.23
CA PRO A 360 -5.49 -13.07 15.77
C PRO A 360 -4.71 -14.22 15.12
N SER A 361 -5.26 -14.73 14.03
CA SER A 361 -4.56 -15.61 13.09
C SER A 361 -4.50 -14.94 11.73
N PHE A 362 -3.49 -15.27 10.94
CA PHE A 362 -3.23 -14.67 9.64
C PHE A 362 -3.10 -15.78 8.58
N PRO A 363 -3.59 -15.57 7.34
CA PRO A 363 -3.42 -16.54 6.26
C PRO A 363 -1.97 -16.60 5.81
N THR A 364 -1.47 -17.81 5.55
CA THR A 364 -0.12 -18.03 4.99
C THR A 364 0.01 -17.45 3.58
N GLU A 365 1.24 -17.28 3.07
CA GLU A 365 1.49 -16.78 1.72
C GLU A 365 0.78 -17.62 0.64
N ASP A 366 0.82 -18.95 0.79
CA ASP A 366 0.14 -19.91 -0.09
C ASP A 366 -1.38 -19.75 -0.05
N GLN A 367 -1.96 -19.58 1.14
CA GLN A 367 -3.39 -19.34 1.33
C GLN A 367 -3.82 -18.04 0.65
N GLN A 368 -3.08 -16.95 0.86
CA GLN A 368 -3.34 -15.66 0.22
C GLN A 368 -3.23 -15.72 -1.31
N SER A 369 -2.23 -16.44 -1.84
CA SER A 369 -2.04 -16.60 -3.29
C SER A 369 -3.17 -17.42 -3.95
N LYS A 370 -3.60 -18.52 -3.30
CA LYS A 370 -4.77 -19.30 -3.74
C LYS A 370 -6.05 -18.45 -3.70
N ALA A 371 -6.29 -17.74 -2.61
CA ALA A 371 -7.46 -16.89 -2.44
C ALA A 371 -7.52 -15.75 -3.47
N LYS A 372 -6.38 -15.10 -3.77
CA LYS A 372 -6.29 -14.06 -4.81
C LYS A 372 -6.65 -14.62 -6.19
N THR A 373 -6.25 -15.85 -6.50
CA THR A 373 -6.60 -16.55 -7.74
C THR A 373 -8.11 -16.81 -7.82
N VAL A 374 -8.71 -17.34 -6.75
CA VAL A 374 -10.16 -17.62 -6.66
C VAL A 374 -10.98 -16.32 -6.81
N ILE A 375 -10.59 -15.25 -6.11
CA ILE A 375 -11.24 -13.94 -6.21
C ILE A 375 -11.13 -13.36 -7.63
N ALA A 376 -9.94 -13.39 -8.24
CA ALA A 376 -9.73 -12.87 -9.60
C ALA A 376 -10.61 -13.57 -10.65
N GLN A 377 -10.83 -14.89 -10.49
CA GLN A 377 -11.66 -15.69 -11.39
C GLN A 377 -13.18 -15.56 -11.09
N GLY A 378 -13.55 -15.45 -9.81
CA GLY A 378 -14.93 -15.55 -9.37
C GLY A 378 -15.66 -14.23 -9.11
N TRP A 379 -14.96 -13.16 -8.72
CA TRP A 379 -15.60 -11.93 -8.22
C TRP A 379 -16.56 -11.29 -9.23
N ALA A 380 -16.10 -11.07 -10.46
CA ALA A 380 -16.91 -10.44 -11.50
C ALA A 380 -18.24 -11.19 -11.68
N LYS A 381 -18.19 -12.53 -11.78
CA LYS A 381 -19.37 -13.40 -11.89
C LYS A 381 -20.27 -13.37 -10.64
N ALA A 382 -19.70 -13.23 -9.45
CA ALA A 382 -20.46 -13.18 -8.20
C ALA A 382 -21.31 -11.90 -8.09
N VAL A 383 -20.78 -10.74 -8.52
CA VAL A 383 -21.48 -9.46 -8.42
C VAL A 383 -22.16 -8.99 -9.72
N SER A 384 -21.86 -9.62 -10.87
CA SER A 384 -22.64 -9.50 -12.10
C SER A 384 -23.88 -10.41 -12.04
N GLY A 385 -24.94 -9.89 -11.42
CA GLY A 385 -26.29 -10.47 -11.51
C GLY A 385 -27.04 -9.92 -12.71
#